data_AF-A0A3B9S1C9-F1
#
_entry.id   AF-A0A3B9S1C9-F1
#
_cell.length_a   1.000
_cell.length_b   1.000
_cell.length_c   1.000
_cell.angle_alpha   90.00
_cell.angle_beta   90.00
_cell.angle_gamma   90.00
#
_symmetry.space_group_name_H-M   'P 1'
#
loop_
_entity.id
_entity.type
_entity.pdbx_description
1 polymer ?
#
loop_
_entity_poly.entity_id
_entity_poly.type
_entity_poly.pdbx_seq_one_letter_code
_entity_poly.pdbx_strand_id
1 'polypeptide(L)' 'MNAPIERTWKTVESGPHTLEGTLHPVVVKNYGKWKYHKMIKPGVMVHYGL' A
#
# COMPACT_ATOMS: atom_id res chain seq x y z
N MET A 1 16.30 -8.98 42.85
CA MET A 1 17.10 -8.53 41.68
C MET A 1 17.06 -9.67 40.69
N ASN A 2 16.16 -9.64 39.72
CA ASN A 2 15.98 -10.74 38.78
C ASN A 2 16.93 -10.54 37.60
N ALA A 3 17.71 -11.57 37.26
CA ALA A 3 18.67 -11.55 36.16
C ALA A 3 17.99 -11.17 34.83
N PRO A 4 18.70 -10.48 33.92
CA PRO A 4 18.15 -10.15 32.62
C PRO A 4 17.91 -11.43 31.83
N ILE A 5 16.65 -11.67 31.46
CA ILE A 5 16.24 -12.80 30.63
C ILE A 5 16.86 -12.58 29.25
N GLU A 6 17.82 -13.41 28.87
CA GLU A 6 18.51 -13.29 27.58
C GLU A 6 17.51 -13.57 26.45
N ARG A 7 17.42 -12.66 25.46
CA ARG A 7 16.47 -12.80 24.34
C ARG A 7 16.92 -13.95 23.42
N THR A 8 16.09 -14.96 23.27
CA THR A 8 16.37 -16.15 22.43
C THR A 8 15.94 -16.00 20.96
N TRP A 9 15.26 -14.91 20.60
CA TRP A 9 14.81 -14.65 19.23
C TRP A 9 15.29 -13.29 18.70
N LYS A 10 15.59 -13.26 17.40
CA LYS A 10 15.90 -12.03 16.67
C LYS A 10 14.59 -11.46 16.13
N THR A 11 14.19 -10.28 16.60
CA THR A 11 13.07 -9.55 16.00
C THR A 11 13.41 -9.25 14.54
N VAL A 12 12.57 -9.72 13.63
CA VAL A 12 12.61 -9.35 12.22
C VAL A 12 11.64 -8.20 12.07
N GLU A 13 12.16 -6.99 11.91
CA GLU A 13 11.36 -5.81 11.58
C GLU A 13 10.89 -5.96 10.12
N SER A 14 9.83 -6.75 9.94
CA SER A 14 9.11 -6.82 8.68
C SER A 14 8.07 -5.72 8.72
N GLY A 15 8.34 -4.62 8.01
CA GLY A 15 7.35 -3.58 7.79
C GLY A 15 6.06 -4.13 7.15
N PRO A 16 5.08 -3.26 6.88
CA PRO A 16 3.85 -3.67 6.21
C PRO A 16 4.15 -4.34 4.87
N HIS A 17 3.27 -5.26 4.47
CA HIS A 17 3.38 -5.95 3.19
C HIS A 17 3.45 -4.95 2.02
N THR A 18 4.16 -5.33 0.95
CA THR A 18 4.28 -4.48 -0.24
C THR A 18 2.91 -4.32 -0.91
N LEU A 19 2.66 -3.13 -1.46
CA LEU A 19 1.36 -2.81 -2.07
C LEU A 19 1.17 -3.49 -3.43
N GLU A 20 2.25 -3.98 -4.05
CA GLU A 20 2.22 -4.56 -5.40
C GLU A 20 1.21 -5.72 -5.55
N GLY A 21 1.02 -6.52 -4.50
CA GLY A 21 0.07 -7.64 -4.49
C GLY A 21 -1.38 -7.27 -4.15
N THR A 22 -1.63 -6.04 -3.68
CA THR A 22 -2.95 -5.61 -3.19
C THR A 22 -3.63 -4.59 -4.09
N LEU A 23 -2.88 -3.99 -5.03
CA LEU A 23 -3.42 -3.01 -5.97
C LEU A 23 -4.22 -3.68 -7.09
N HIS A 24 -5.33 -3.04 -7.46
CA HIS A 24 -6.15 -3.48 -8.59
C HIS A 24 -5.35 -3.41 -9.91
N PRO A 25 -5.51 -4.35 -10.86
CA PRO A 25 -4.70 -4.39 -12.10
C PRO A 25 -4.71 -3.10 -12.92
N VAL A 26 -5.84 -2.39 -12.95
CA VAL A 26 -5.97 -1.09 -13.62
C VAL A 26 -5.09 -0.02 -12.95
N VAL A 27 -4.95 -0.06 -11.63
CA VAL A 27 -4.10 0.89 -10.88
C VAL A 27 -2.63 0.59 -11.13
N VAL A 28 -2.25 -0.70 -11.14
CA VAL A 28 -0.87 -1.12 -11.45
C VAL A 28 -0.47 -0.68 -12.85
N LYS A 29 -1.30 -0.95 -13.87
CA LYS A 29 -1.03 -0.57 -15.27
C LYS A 29 -0.81 0.94 -15.45
N ASN A 30 -1.54 1.75 -14.70
CA ASN A 30 -1.55 3.21 -14.80
C ASN A 30 -0.80 3.91 -13.66
N TYR A 31 -0.02 3.18 -12.86
CA TYR A 31 0.67 3.74 -11.69
C TYR A 31 1.60 4.88 -12.13
N GLY A 32 1.44 6.06 -11.53
CA GLY A 32 2.17 7.28 -11.90
C GLY A 32 1.76 7.93 -13.23
N LYS A 33 0.74 7.42 -13.93
CA LYS A 33 0.32 7.87 -15.27
C LYS A 33 -1.07 8.51 -15.30
N TRP A 34 -1.56 9.05 -14.18
CA TRP A 34 -2.86 9.70 -14.12
C TRP A 34 -2.79 11.16 -14.59
N LYS A 35 -3.68 11.56 -15.49
CA LYS A 35 -3.77 12.94 -16.03
C LYS A 35 -4.68 13.81 -15.18
N TYR A 36 -5.91 13.37 -14.97
CA TYR A 36 -6.92 14.10 -14.20
C TYR A 36 -8.02 13.16 -13.68
N HIS A 37 -8.87 13.68 -12.81
CA HIS A 37 -10.06 12.99 -12.32
C HIS A 37 -11.32 13.83 -12.57
N LYS A 38 -12.47 13.16 -12.69
CA LYS A 38 -13.77 13.80 -12.86
C LYS A 38 -14.78 13.17 -11.91
N MET A 39 -15.49 14.01 -11.16
CA MET A 39 -16.68 13.58 -10.42
C MET A 39 -17.86 13.46 -11.39
N ILE A 40 -18.49 12.28 -11.42
CA ILE A 40 -19.64 12.02 -12.31
C ILE A 40 -20.96 12.25 -11.57
N LYS A 41 -21.01 11.84 -10.31
CA LYS A 41 -22.14 12.01 -9.38
C LYS A 41 -21.64 11.90 -7.93
N PRO A 42 -22.44 12.27 -6.92
CA PRO A 42 -22.05 12.11 -5.52
C PRO A 42 -21.58 10.67 -5.23
N GLY A 43 -20.38 10.54 -4.66
CA GLY A 43 -19.76 9.26 -4.31
C GLY A 43 -19.11 8.49 -5.47
N VAL A 44 -19.10 9.01 -6.71
CA VAL A 44 -18.47 8.33 -7.86
C VAL A 44 -17.53 9.25 -8.63
N MET A 45 -16.29 8.80 -8.78
CA MET A 45 -15.21 9.49 -9.49
C MET A 45 -14.58 8.56 -10.54
N VAL A 46 -14.11 9.15 -11.63
CA VAL A 46 -13.34 8.46 -12.67
C VAL A 46 -11.97 9.12 -12.80
N HIS A 47 -10.92 8.31 -12.88
CA HIS A 47 -9.55 8.74 -13.16
C HIS A 47 -9.20 8.43 -14.62
N TYR A 48 -8.60 9.41 -15.30
CA TYR A 48 -8.15 9.26 -16.69
C TYR A 48 -6.63 9.12 -16.71
N GLY A 49 -6.15 7.98 -17.21
CA GLY A 49 -4.73 7.69 -17.41
C GLY A 49 -4.20 8.26 -18.73
N LEU A 50 -2.87 8.24 -18.89
CA LEU A 50 -2.19 8.72 -20.08
C LEU A 50 -2.50 7.88 -21.33
#